data_AF-A0A412WUJ0-F1
#
_entry.id   AF-A0A412WUJ0-F1
#
_cell.length_a   1.000
_cell.length_b   1.000
_cell.length_c   1.000
_cell.angle_alpha   90.00
_cell.angle_beta   90.00
_cell.angle_gamma   90.00
#
_symmetry.space_group_name_H-M   'P 1'
#
loop_
_entity.id
_entity.type
_entity.pdbx_description
1 polymer ?
#
loop_
_entity_poly.entity_id
_entity_poly.type
_entity_poly.pdbx_seq_one_letter_code
_entity_poly.pdbx_strand_id
1 'polypeptide(L)'
;MATEKIISALQKALTKKDYVFDTSIESNLSITKEDASQLTKDALSGTYTDISTKIAPAPTADLKIIAHKFGYNRRVIPAHEEPRTRDYKEKVKDNKGNWIERDAERTVYEYVPASTVYDGYVDVAFHLFDPATGKIIFSLRDTRSRTADSDTTNMWQRMANAFVQDLDKAAKK
;
A
#
# COMPACT_ATOMS: atom_id res chain seq x y z
N MET A 1 5.13 -2.76 10.59
CA MET A 1 5.59 -3.97 9.88
C MET A 1 7.05 -4.19 10.25
N ALA A 2 7.50 -5.42 10.49
CA ALA A 2 8.89 -5.70 10.83
C ALA A 2 9.79 -5.58 9.59
N THR A 3 10.98 -4.99 9.73
CA THR A 3 11.99 -4.79 8.68
C THR A 3 12.33 -6.08 7.92
N GLU A 4 12.39 -7.22 8.63
CA GLU A 4 12.65 -8.54 8.06
C GLU A 4 11.61 -8.95 7.01
N LYS A 5 10.32 -8.65 7.25
CA LYS A 5 9.24 -8.97 6.32
C LYS A 5 9.35 -8.14 5.04
N ILE A 6 9.82 -6.90 5.17
CA ILE A 6 10.02 -5.97 4.06
C ILE A 6 11.11 -6.52 3.14
N ILE A 7 12.28 -6.83 3.71
CA ILE A 7 13.45 -7.35 2.99
C ILE A 7 13.13 -8.71 2.36
N SER A 8 12.51 -9.63 3.13
CA SER A 8 12.17 -10.97 2.64
C SER A 8 11.25 -10.96 1.42
N ALA A 9 10.25 -10.07 1.39
CA ALA A 9 9.34 -9.98 0.25
C ALA A 9 10.04 -9.45 -1.01
N LEU A 10 10.94 -8.48 -0.86
CA LEU A 10 11.73 -7.94 -1.96
C LEU A 10 12.72 -8.97 -2.51
N GLN A 11 13.47 -9.65 -1.62
CA GLN A 11 14.39 -10.70 -2.00
C GLN A 11 13.67 -11.81 -2.78
N LYS A 12 12.50 -12.27 -2.29
CA LYS A 12 11.67 -13.26 -2.99
C LYS A 12 11.21 -12.78 -4.36
N ALA A 13 10.91 -11.49 -4.52
CA ALA A 13 10.50 -10.92 -5.80
C ALA A 13 11.67 -10.89 -6.80
N LEU A 14 12.85 -10.46 -6.34
CA LEU A 14 14.08 -10.38 -7.14
C LEU A 14 14.53 -11.76 -7.63
N THR A 15 14.58 -12.75 -6.73
CA THR A 15 15.00 -14.13 -7.07
C THR A 15 14.09 -14.77 -8.12
N LYS A 16 12.79 -14.43 -8.17
CA LYS A 16 11.86 -14.93 -9.21
C LYS A 16 12.18 -14.43 -10.61
N LYS A 17 13.01 -13.41 -10.73
CA LYS A 17 13.44 -12.80 -12.00
C LYS A 17 14.95 -12.95 -12.20
N ASP A 18 15.56 -13.92 -11.51
CA ASP A 18 16.98 -14.25 -11.59
C ASP A 18 17.93 -13.11 -11.18
N TYR A 19 17.43 -12.16 -10.38
CA TYR A 19 18.28 -11.17 -9.71
C TYR A 19 18.80 -11.73 -8.38
N VAL A 20 20.09 -11.51 -8.13
CA VAL A 20 20.74 -11.84 -6.85
C VAL A 20 20.79 -10.59 -5.98
N PHE A 21 20.46 -10.74 -4.70
CA PHE A 21 20.51 -9.67 -3.70
C PHE A 21 21.60 -10.01 -2.67
N ASP A 22 22.82 -9.52 -2.91
CA ASP A 22 24.03 -9.97 -2.20
C ASP A 22 24.36 -9.20 -0.91
N THR A 23 23.73 -8.05 -0.65
CA THR A 23 24.02 -7.24 0.55
C THR A 23 22.77 -6.97 1.37
N SER A 24 22.68 -7.61 2.53
CA SER A 24 21.89 -7.11 3.66
C SER A 24 22.80 -6.19 4.47
N ILE A 25 22.76 -4.87 4.26
CA ILE A 25 23.23 -4.00 5.33
C ILE A 25 22.15 -4.13 6.42
N GLU A 26 22.51 -4.70 7.57
CA GLU A 26 21.79 -4.55 8.84
C GLU A 26 21.74 -3.09 9.32
N SER A 27 21.84 -2.11 8.41
CA SER A 27 21.34 -0.79 8.66
C SER A 27 19.84 -0.99 8.72
N ASN A 28 19.32 -1.03 9.94
CA ASN A 28 17.96 -0.61 10.27
C ASN A 28 17.42 0.15 9.08
N LEU A 29 16.40 -0.35 8.38
CA LEU A 29 15.74 0.37 7.30
C LEU A 29 15.49 1.78 7.84
N SER A 30 16.39 2.70 7.53
CA SER A 30 16.51 3.93 8.28
C SER A 30 15.52 4.81 7.57
N ILE A 31 14.28 4.77 8.08
CA ILE A 31 13.25 5.72 7.71
C ILE A 31 13.71 7.05 8.32
N THR A 32 14.74 7.65 7.73
CA THR A 32 15.09 9.03 8.02
C THR A 32 13.98 9.86 7.42
N LYS A 33 13.42 10.74 8.25
CA LYS A 33 12.51 11.81 7.81
C LYS A 33 13.36 12.88 7.11
N GLU A 34 14.16 12.48 6.12
CA GLU A 34 14.81 13.41 5.21
C GLU A 34 13.69 14.07 4.41
N ASP A 35 13.69 15.40 4.39
CA ASP A 35 12.69 16.18 3.65
C ASP A 35 12.62 15.61 2.24
N ALA A 36 11.45 15.09 1.85
CA ALA A 36 11.23 14.57 0.50
C ALA A 36 11.59 15.64 -0.57
N SER A 37 11.56 16.91 -0.19
CA SER A 37 12.02 18.09 -0.94
C SER A 37 13.53 18.11 -1.23
N GLN A 38 14.36 17.57 -0.34
CA GLN A 38 15.81 17.51 -0.51
C GLN A 38 16.20 16.35 -1.44
N LEU A 39 15.58 15.18 -1.27
CA LEU A 39 15.75 14.04 -2.17
C LEU A 39 15.23 14.33 -3.59
N THR A 40 14.13 15.07 -3.72
CA THR A 40 13.66 15.56 -5.03
C THR A 40 14.59 16.62 -5.59
N LYS A 41 15.14 17.54 -4.77
CA LYS A 41 16.17 18.49 -5.25
C LYS A 41 17.44 17.79 -5.71
N ASP A 42 17.91 16.76 -5.02
CA ASP A 42 19.10 16.03 -5.42
C ASP A 42 18.82 15.21 -6.70
N ALA A 43 17.65 14.58 -6.80
CA ALA A 43 17.19 13.90 -8.03
C ALA A 43 16.89 14.86 -9.20
N LEU A 44 16.50 16.11 -8.94
CA LEU A 44 16.22 17.16 -9.93
C LEU A 44 17.45 18.02 -10.28
N SER A 45 18.48 18.04 -9.43
CA SER A 45 19.75 18.73 -9.68
C SER A 45 20.65 17.99 -10.66
N GLY A 46 20.42 16.67 -10.81
CA GLY A 46 20.85 15.95 -11.99
C GLY A 46 20.01 16.43 -13.18
N THR A 47 20.62 17.21 -14.05
CA THR A 47 20.02 17.64 -15.34
C THR A 47 19.24 16.50 -15.97
N TYR A 48 17.91 16.65 -15.98
CA TYR A 48 16.98 15.80 -16.72
C TYR A 48 17.24 16.01 -18.20
N THR A 49 18.22 15.30 -18.71
CA THR A 49 18.27 14.93 -20.10
C THR A 49 17.70 13.54 -20.21
N ASP A 50 16.67 13.39 -21.04
CA ASP A 50 16.09 12.15 -21.58
C ASP A 50 17.14 11.38 -22.43
N ILE A 51 18.36 11.27 -21.92
CA ILE A 51 19.44 10.52 -22.53
C ILE A 51 19.36 9.15 -21.89
N SER A 52 18.78 8.22 -22.64
CA SER A 52 19.13 6.81 -22.56
C SER A 52 20.63 6.68 -22.84
N THR A 53 21.46 7.05 -21.88
CA THR A 53 22.88 6.70 -21.89
C THR A 53 22.91 5.25 -21.51
N LYS A 54 23.01 4.37 -22.52
CA LYS A 54 23.50 3.01 -22.35
C LYS A 54 24.90 3.07 -21.74
N ILE A 55 24.95 3.17 -20.42
CA ILE A 55 26.05 2.61 -19.67
C ILE A 55 25.71 1.13 -19.64
N ALA A 56 26.54 0.29 -20.28
CA ALA A 56 26.40 -1.15 -20.14
C ALA A 56 26.21 -1.44 -18.65
N PRO A 57 25.15 -2.16 -18.24
CA PRO A 57 24.92 -2.34 -16.82
C PRO A 57 26.20 -2.97 -16.28
N ALA A 58 26.85 -2.29 -15.33
CA ALA A 58 27.61 -3.05 -14.38
C ALA A 58 26.68 -4.20 -13.95
N PRO A 59 27.16 -5.45 -13.83
CA PRO A 59 26.31 -6.58 -13.47
C PRO A 59 25.66 -6.42 -12.08
N THR A 60 25.92 -5.31 -11.40
CA THR A 60 25.47 -4.91 -10.08
C THR A 60 24.95 -3.46 -10.09
N ALA A 61 23.99 -3.17 -9.23
CA ALA A 61 23.44 -1.83 -9.02
C ALA A 61 23.06 -1.63 -7.55
N ASP A 62 23.20 -0.40 -7.05
CA ASP A 62 22.87 -0.09 -5.66
C ASP A 62 21.39 0.30 -5.55
N LEU A 63 20.65 -0.37 -4.66
CA LEU A 63 19.23 -0.11 -4.44
C LEU A 63 19.00 0.73 -3.18
N LYS A 64 18.45 1.94 -3.34
CA LYS A 64 17.90 2.75 -2.25
C LYS A 64 16.38 2.66 -2.23
N ILE A 65 15.82 2.41 -1.05
CA ILE A 65 14.36 2.39 -0.82
C ILE A 65 14.01 3.53 0.11
N ILE A 66 13.12 4.42 -0.32
CA ILE A 66 12.72 5.61 0.42
C ILE A 66 11.24 5.49 0.75
N ALA A 67 10.91 5.41 2.03
CA ALA A 67 9.53 5.38 2.50
C ALA A 67 9.02 6.80 2.75
N HIS A 68 8.11 7.29 1.91
CA HIS A 68 7.48 8.60 2.11
C HIS A 68 6.34 8.52 3.13
N LYS A 69 5.58 7.42 3.11
CA LYS A 69 4.46 7.20 4.03
C LYS A 69 4.24 5.71 4.21
N PHE A 70 4.39 5.20 5.43
CA PHE A 70 4.31 3.75 5.70
C PHE A 70 3.60 3.47 7.03
N GLY A 71 2.52 2.69 7.04
CA GLY A 71 1.76 2.38 8.26
C GLY A 71 0.25 2.51 8.11
N TYR A 72 -0.41 3.05 9.13
CA TYR A 72 -1.86 3.22 9.15
C TYR A 72 -2.27 4.53 9.81
N ASN A 73 -3.41 5.05 9.38
CA ASN A 73 -4.05 6.22 9.99
C ASN A 73 -5.21 5.71 10.84
N ARG A 74 -5.36 6.27 12.04
CA ARG A 74 -6.50 5.98 12.90
C ARG A 74 -7.58 7.02 12.67
N ARG A 75 -8.80 6.60 12.36
CA ARG A 75 -9.99 7.45 12.36
C ARG A 75 -11.07 6.85 13.24
N VAL A 76 -11.85 7.71 13.88
CA VAL A 76 -13.03 7.32 14.66
C VAL A 76 -14.25 7.49 13.77
N ILE A 77 -15.05 6.43 13.63
CA ILE A 77 -16.41 6.53 13.15
C ILE A 77 -17.26 6.88 14.38
N PRO A 78 -17.87 8.07 14.45
CA PRO A 78 -18.69 8.45 15.59
C PRO A 78 -19.90 7.52 15.71
N ALA A 79 -20.48 7.45 16.90
CA ALA A 79 -21.74 6.77 17.10
C ALA A 79 -22.81 7.37 16.19
N HIS A 80 -23.60 6.51 15.55
CA HIS A 80 -24.64 6.91 14.60
C HIS A 80 -25.76 5.87 14.59
N GLU A 81 -26.84 6.15 13.88
CA GLU A 81 -27.93 5.21 13.68
C GLU A 81 -27.89 4.66 12.25
N GLU A 82 -28.01 3.34 12.09
CA GLU A 82 -28.12 2.69 10.79
C GLU A 82 -29.54 2.12 10.60
N PRO A 83 -30.18 2.32 9.44
CA PRO A 83 -31.47 1.72 9.15
C PRO A 83 -31.32 0.20 8.99
N ARG A 84 -32.07 -0.57 9.77
CA ARG A 84 -32.20 -2.02 9.62
C ARG A 84 -33.64 -2.43 9.38
N THR A 85 -33.85 -3.32 8.42
CA THR A 85 -35.14 -3.97 8.23
C THR A 85 -35.32 -5.03 9.30
N ARG A 86 -36.43 -4.95 10.03
CA ARG A 86 -36.87 -6.00 10.96
C ARG A 86 -38.27 -6.45 10.62
N ASP A 87 -38.48 -7.74 10.78
CA ASP A 87 -39.78 -8.37 10.60
C ASP A 87 -40.55 -8.33 11.93
N TYR A 88 -41.77 -7.79 11.86
CA TYR A 88 -42.69 -7.74 12.98
C TYR A 88 -43.95 -8.51 12.64
N LYS A 89 -44.52 -9.21 13.63
CA LYS A 89 -45.86 -9.76 13.51
C LYS A 89 -46.88 -8.71 13.95
N GLU A 90 -47.71 -8.28 13.02
CA GLU A 90 -48.80 -7.35 13.29
C GLU A 90 -50.14 -8.10 13.29
N LYS A 91 -51.00 -7.78 14.26
CA LYS A 91 -52.37 -8.27 14.29
C LYS A 91 -53.27 -7.30 13.52
N VAL A 92 -53.86 -7.79 12.42
CA VAL A 92 -54.76 -7.03 11.56
C VAL A 92 -56.11 -7.74 11.52
N LYS A 93 -57.22 -7.00 11.40
CA LYS A 93 -58.53 -7.60 11.16
C LYS A 93 -58.70 -7.96 9.70
N ASP A 94 -59.13 -9.19 9.42
CA ASP A 94 -59.55 -9.60 8.09
C ASP A 94 -60.90 -8.96 7.70
N ASN A 95 -61.32 -9.15 6.45
CA ASN A 95 -62.61 -8.62 5.95
C ASN A 95 -63.84 -9.24 6.65
N LYS A 96 -63.64 -10.25 7.50
CA LYS A 96 -64.68 -10.92 8.30
C LYS A 96 -64.62 -10.50 9.78
N GLY A 97 -63.72 -9.58 10.14
CA GLY A 97 -63.56 -9.05 11.50
C GLY A 97 -62.70 -9.90 12.44
N ASN A 98 -62.10 -11.00 11.96
CA ASN A 98 -61.23 -11.86 12.75
C ASN A 98 -59.81 -11.27 12.82
N TRP A 99 -59.15 -11.42 13.97
CA TRP A 99 -57.74 -11.06 14.10
C TRP A 99 -56.85 -12.11 13.44
N ILE A 100 -56.02 -11.68 12.50
CA ILE A 100 -54.98 -12.50 11.86
C ILE A 100 -53.61 -11.87 12.09
N GLU A 101 -52.57 -12.68 12.21
CA GLU A 101 -51.18 -12.21 12.23
C GLU A 101 -50.65 -12.10 10.80
N ARG A 102 -49.98 -10.99 10.50
CA ARG A 102 -49.29 -10.75 9.24
C ARG A 102 -47.86 -10.31 9.53
N ASP A 103 -46.91 -10.83 8.77
CA ASP A 103 -45.54 -10.32 8.80
C ASP A 103 -45.49 -8.95 8.11
N ALA A 104 -44.94 -7.98 8.81
CA ALA A 104 -44.73 -6.62 8.35
C ALA A 104 -43.26 -6.26 8.52
N GLU A 105 -42.61 -5.90 7.42
CA GLU A 105 -41.26 -5.35 7.45
C GLU A 105 -41.34 -3.88 7.87
N ARG A 106 -40.58 -3.50 8.89
CA ARG A 106 -40.42 -2.09 9.27
C ARG A 106 -38.93 -1.76 9.33
N THR A 107 -38.58 -0.60 8.78
CA THR A 107 -37.25 -0.02 8.99
C THR A 107 -37.18 0.55 10.40
N VAL A 108 -36.24 0.05 11.19
CA VAL A 108 -35.90 0.57 12.51
C VAL A 108 -34.48 1.09 12.48
N TYR A 109 -34.28 2.25 13.10
CA TYR A 109 -32.95 2.83 13.27
C TYR A 109 -32.28 2.17 14.47
N GLU A 110 -31.20 1.42 14.22
CA GLU A 110 -30.41 0.77 15.26
C GLU A 110 -29.19 1.61 15.60
N TYR A 111 -28.95 1.79 16.90
CA TYR A 111 -27.77 2.49 17.39
C TYR A 111 -26.50 1.67 17.12
N VAL A 112 -25.56 2.30 16.41
CA VAL A 112 -24.21 1.78 16.15
C VAL A 112 -23.22 2.56 17.03
N PRO A 113 -22.52 1.88 17.95
CA PRO A 113 -21.55 2.55 18.81
C PRO A 113 -20.36 3.08 18.02
N ALA A 114 -19.71 4.10 18.56
CA ALA A 114 -18.49 4.64 17.97
C ALA A 114 -17.43 3.54 17.86
N SER A 115 -16.75 3.48 16.71
CA SER A 115 -15.73 2.48 16.44
C SER A 115 -14.46 3.12 15.90
N THR A 116 -13.32 2.52 16.24
CA THR A 116 -12.03 2.94 15.70
C THR A 116 -11.71 2.11 14.48
N VAL A 117 -11.41 2.78 13.37
CA VAL A 117 -11.04 2.16 12.10
C VAL A 117 -9.63 2.62 11.71
N TYR A 118 -8.89 1.71 11.09
CA TYR A 118 -7.54 1.96 10.61
C TYR A 118 -7.51 1.93 9.10
N ASP A 119 -6.88 2.93 8.48
CA ASP A 119 -6.68 2.98 7.03
C ASP A 119 -5.19 2.82 6.73
N GLY A 120 -4.82 1.72 6.09
CA GLY A 120 -3.45 1.34 5.78
C GLY A 120 -2.91 2.09 4.57
N TYR A 121 -1.61 2.40 4.60
CA TYR A 121 -0.91 3.11 3.54
C TYR A 121 0.53 2.64 3.36
N VAL A 122 0.98 2.65 2.11
CA VAL A 122 2.38 2.41 1.72
C VAL A 122 2.70 3.31 0.51
N ASP A 123 3.64 4.23 0.67
CA ASP A 123 4.18 5.11 -0.37
C ASP A 123 5.70 5.03 -0.32
N VAL A 124 6.28 4.44 -1.37
CA VAL A 124 7.69 4.07 -1.41
C VAL A 124 8.26 4.37 -2.77
N ALA A 125 9.47 4.93 -2.79
CA ALA A 125 10.30 5.07 -3.98
C ALA A 125 11.47 4.07 -3.94
N PHE A 126 11.72 3.43 -5.07
CA PHE A 126 12.86 2.58 -5.35
C PHE A 126 13.77 3.32 -6.32
N HIS A 127 15.05 3.45 -5.98
CA HIS A 127 16.06 4.04 -6.85
C HIS A 127 17.23 3.08 -6.99
N LEU A 128 17.55 2.73 -8.23
CA LEU A 128 18.75 1.97 -8.59
C LEU A 128 19.81 2.93 -9.10
N PHE A 129 21.00 2.82 -8.56
CA PHE A 129 22.16 3.63 -8.93
C PHE A 129 23.20 2.77 -9.62
N ASP A 130 23.85 3.34 -10.65
CA ASP A 130 25.09 2.82 -11.19
C ASP A 130 26.20 3.03 -10.14
N PRO A 131 26.84 1.97 -9.62
CA PRO A 131 27.85 2.09 -8.58
C PRO A 131 29.08 2.90 -9.02
N ALA A 132 29.39 2.90 -10.32
CA ALA A 132 30.57 3.58 -10.84
C ALA A 132 30.37 5.10 -10.92
N THR A 133 29.15 5.55 -11.21
CA THR A 133 28.84 6.96 -11.47
C THR A 133 27.98 7.61 -10.40
N GLY A 134 27.36 6.83 -9.52
CA GLY A 134 26.37 7.29 -8.53
C GLY A 134 25.10 7.86 -9.16
N LYS A 135 24.88 7.65 -10.46
CA LYS A 135 23.70 8.16 -11.17
C LYS A 135 22.56 7.16 -11.08
N ILE A 136 21.33 7.67 -11.00
CA ILE A 136 20.14 6.84 -11.06
C ILE A 136 20.02 6.23 -12.46
N ILE A 137 19.92 4.90 -12.52
CA ILE A 137 19.70 4.13 -13.75
C ILE A 137 18.26 3.62 -13.86
N PHE A 138 17.56 3.51 -12.74
CA PHE A 138 16.14 3.16 -12.71
C PHE A 138 15.48 3.73 -11.46
N SER A 139 14.24 4.18 -11.60
CA SER A 139 13.46 4.73 -10.51
C SER A 139 11.99 4.34 -10.64
N LEU A 140 11.37 3.97 -9.52
CA LEU A 140 9.94 3.68 -9.45
C LEU A 140 9.39 4.19 -8.12
N ARG A 141 8.32 4.99 -8.17
CA ARG A 141 7.50 5.30 -6.99
C ARG A 141 6.17 4.59 -7.10
N ASP A 142 5.77 3.90 -6.05
CA ASP A 142 4.49 3.21 -5.95
C ASP A 142 3.78 3.67 -4.66
N THR A 143 2.48 3.89 -4.75
CA THR A 143 1.65 4.37 -3.64
C THR A 143 0.37 3.54 -3.59
N ARG A 144 0.07 3.00 -2.40
CA ARG A 144 -1.08 2.13 -2.15
C ARG A 144 -1.75 2.49 -0.84
N SER A 145 -3.07 2.36 -0.81
CA SER A 145 -3.87 2.58 0.38
C SER A 145 -5.04 1.59 0.43
N ARG A 146 -5.52 1.34 1.64
CA ARG A 146 -6.70 0.48 1.86
C ARG A 146 -7.49 0.97 3.07
N THR A 147 -8.79 1.15 2.86
CA THR A 147 -9.72 1.58 3.90
C THR A 147 -10.05 0.41 4.83
N ALA A 148 -10.18 0.68 6.13
CA ALA A 148 -10.55 -0.30 7.14
C ALA A 148 -9.65 -1.53 7.19
N ASP A 149 -8.35 -1.35 6.94
CA ASP A 149 -7.33 -2.38 7.02
C ASP A 149 -6.06 -1.80 7.67
N SER A 150 -5.56 -2.45 8.71
CA SER A 150 -4.31 -2.06 9.39
C SER A 150 -3.08 -2.84 8.91
N ASP A 151 -3.27 -3.93 8.16
CA ASP A 151 -2.18 -4.77 7.69
C ASP A 151 -1.71 -4.38 6.29
N THR A 152 -0.53 -3.77 6.24
CA THR A 152 0.11 -3.31 5.01
C THR A 152 0.94 -4.40 4.31
N THR A 153 1.03 -5.62 4.86
CA THR A 153 1.95 -6.67 4.40
C THR A 153 1.69 -7.06 2.94
N ASN A 154 0.44 -7.31 2.59
CA ASN A 154 0.05 -7.66 1.22
C ASN A 154 0.28 -6.51 0.24
N MET A 155 0.12 -5.26 0.69
CA MET A 155 0.42 -4.09 -0.15
C MET A 155 1.91 -4.02 -0.46
N TRP A 156 2.76 -4.14 0.55
CA TRP A 156 4.22 -4.19 0.36
C TRP A 156 4.64 -5.31 -0.58
N GLN A 157 4.14 -6.53 -0.39
CA GLN A 157 4.50 -7.67 -1.24
C GLN A 157 4.15 -7.42 -2.71
N ARG A 158 3.00 -6.79 -2.98
CA ARG A 158 2.61 -6.44 -4.35
C ARG A 158 3.44 -5.29 -4.93
N MET A 159 3.91 -4.35 -4.11
CA MET A 159 4.83 -3.30 -4.55
C MET A 159 6.20 -3.86 -4.93
N ALA A 160 6.75 -4.74 -4.09
CA ALA A 160 8.01 -5.43 -4.38
C ALA A 160 7.92 -6.21 -5.70
N ASN A 161 6.83 -6.96 -5.92
CA ASN A 161 6.62 -7.66 -7.19
C ASN A 161 6.51 -6.71 -8.40
N ALA A 162 5.81 -5.59 -8.25
CA ALA A 162 5.66 -4.60 -9.32
C ALA A 162 7.00 -3.94 -9.68
N PHE A 163 7.80 -3.57 -8.66
CA PHE A 163 9.14 -3.04 -8.85
C PHE A 163 10.02 -3.98 -9.67
N VAL A 164 10.12 -5.25 -9.27
CA VAL A 164 10.97 -6.20 -9.99
C VAL A 164 10.43 -6.49 -11.39
N GLN A 165 9.11 -6.53 -11.57
CA GLN A 165 8.50 -6.70 -12.89
C GLN A 165 8.86 -5.55 -13.84
N ASP A 166 8.85 -4.31 -13.36
CA ASP A 166 9.16 -3.15 -14.20
C ASP A 166 10.66 -2.98 -14.41
N LEU A 167 11.48 -3.37 -13.43
CA LEU A 167 12.93 -3.50 -13.60
C LEU A 167 13.27 -4.51 -14.70
N ASP A 168 12.68 -5.71 -14.68
CA ASP A 168 12.88 -6.76 -15.69
C ASP A 168 12.48 -6.28 -17.09
N LYS A 169 11.38 -5.53 -17.21
CA LYS A 169 10.99 -4.90 -18.48
C LYS A 169 11.99 -3.85 -18.95
N ALA A 170 12.52 -3.04 -18.04
CA ALA A 170 13.48 -1.99 -18.36
C ALA A 170 14.84 -2.58 -18.78
N ALA A 171 15.28 -3.65 -18.11
CA ALA A 171 16.54 -4.33 -18.42
C ALA A 171 16.53 -5.07 -19.77
N LYS A 172 15.34 -5.42 -20.28
CA LYS A 172 15.16 -6.12 -21.57
C LYS A 172 15.08 -5.20 -22.78
N LYS A 173 15.02 -3.88 -22.59
CA LYS A 173 15.00 -2.88 -23.67
C LYS A 173 16.41 -2.37 -23.99
#